data_AF-U7GWK4-F1
#
_entry.id   AF-U7GWK4-F1
#
_cell.length_a   1.000
_cell.length_b   1.000
_cell.length_c   1.000
_cell.angle_alpha   90.00
_cell.angle_beta   90.00
_cell.angle_gamma   90.00
#
_symmetry.space_group_name_H-M   'P 1'
#
loop_
_entity.id
_entity.type
_entity.pdbx_description
1 polymer ?
#
loop_
_entity_poly.entity_id
_entity_poly.type
_entity_poly.pdbx_seq_one_letter_code
_entity_poly.pdbx_strand_id
1 'polypeptide(L)' 'MGNKISESRKKRSIGFRLNYLISAYQKFLMEKNLLNTEINRMIFVENYINSLKLNIYDEFSKHQLIKDLNIFYRE' A
#
# COMPACT_ATOMS: atom_id res chain seq x y z
N MET A 1 27.82 19.86 -7.78
CA MET A 1 27.58 18.41 -7.58
C MET A 1 26.50 18.23 -6.52
N GLY A 2 25.25 17.99 -6.89
CA GLY A 2 24.21 17.81 -5.88
C GLY A 2 22.88 17.48 -6.51
N ASN A 3 22.68 16.22 -6.90
CA ASN A 3 21.36 15.69 -7.30
C ASN A 3 21.29 14.14 -7.37
N LYS A 4 22.34 13.38 -7.00
CA LYS A 4 22.31 11.89 -7.04
C LYS A 4 21.94 11.22 -5.71
N ILE A 5 22.09 11.93 -4.57
CA ILE A 5 21.85 11.38 -3.22
C ILE A 5 20.36 11.41 -2.86
N SER A 6 19.61 12.35 -3.44
CA SER A 6 18.18 12.56 -3.20
C SER A 6 17.30 11.47 -3.83
N GLU A 7 17.58 11.04 -5.06
CA GLU A 7 16.78 10.00 -5.74
C GLU A 7 16.90 8.62 -5.10
N SER A 8 18.10 8.26 -4.65
CA SER A 8 18.37 6.97 -4.00
C SER A 8 17.72 6.85 -2.62
N ARG A 9 17.67 7.95 -1.84
CA ARG A 9 16.88 8.02 -0.59
C ARG A 9 15.37 7.97 -0.86
N LYS A 10 14.90 8.66 -1.90
CA LYS A 10 13.48 8.64 -2.30
C LYS A 10 13.03 7.24 -2.69
N LYS A 11 13.81 6.52 -3.52
CA LYS A 11 13.61 5.11 -3.87
C LYS A 11 13.58 4.18 -2.65
N ARG A 12 14.52 4.36 -1.70
CA ARG A 12 14.53 3.58 -0.44
C ARG A 12 13.28 3.82 0.40
N SER A 13 12.81 5.07 0.50
CA SER A 13 11.62 5.40 1.29
C SER A 13 10.32 4.88 0.67
N ILE A 14 10.22 4.87 -0.67
CA ILE A 14 9.09 4.30 -1.39
C ILE A 14 9.02 2.79 -1.15
N GLY A 15 10.16 2.10 -1.22
CA GLY A 15 10.24 0.68 -0.87
C GLY A 15 9.81 0.39 0.56
N PHE A 16 10.22 1.23 1.53
CA PHE A 16 9.81 1.06 2.92
C PHE A 16 8.29 1.21 3.14
N ARG A 17 7.68 2.23 2.54
CA ARG A 17 6.23 2.46 2.63
C ARG A 17 5.42 1.35 1.97
N LEU A 18 5.87 0.89 0.80
CA LEU A 18 5.26 -0.22 0.09
C LEU A 18 5.37 -1.52 0.90
N ASN A 19 6.55 -1.82 1.46
CA ASN A 19 6.75 -3.00 2.30
C ASN A 19 5.87 -2.98 3.55
N TYR A 20 5.67 -1.81 4.15
CA TYR A 20 4.75 -1.65 5.28
C TYR A 20 3.30 -1.92 4.88
N LEU A 21 2.85 -1.36 3.75
CA LEU A 21 1.52 -1.61 3.21
C LEU A 21 1.29 -3.11 2.93
N ILE A 22 2.27 -3.78 2.31
CA ILE A 22 2.22 -5.22 2.04
C ILE A 22 2.13 -6.02 3.34
N SER A 23 2.96 -5.69 4.33
CA SER A 23 2.96 -6.38 5.63
C SER A 23 1.62 -6.21 6.35
N ALA A 24 1.06 -5.00 6.31
CA ALA A 24 -0.25 -4.72 6.87
C ALA A 24 -1.37 -5.50 6.15
N TYR A 25 -1.30 -5.61 4.83
CA TYR A 25 -2.26 -6.39 4.05
C TYR A 25 -2.16 -7.90 4.33
N GLN A 26 -0.95 -8.45 4.42
CA GLN A 26 -0.75 -9.86 4.79
C GLN A 26 -1.36 -10.18 6.16
N LYS A 27 -1.13 -9.30 7.14
CA LYS A 27 -1.71 -9.43 8.48
C LYS A 27 -3.25 -9.39 8.42
N PHE A 28 -3.83 -8.48 7.66
CA PHE A 28 -5.27 -8.39 7.44
C PHE A 28 -5.85 -9.70 6.87
N LEU A 29 -5.21 -10.28 5.85
CA LEU A 29 -5.64 -11.56 5.28
C LEU A 29 -5.59 -12.70 6.31
N MET A 30 -4.50 -12.79 7.08
CA MET A 30 -4.33 -13.83 8.10
C MET A 30 -5.36 -13.70 9.22
N GLU A 31 -5.56 -12.50 9.77
CA GLU A 31 -6.51 -12.27 10.87
C GLU A 31 -7.95 -12.55 10.48
N LYS A 32 -8.30 -12.35 9.20
CA LYS A 32 -9.65 -12.57 8.67
C LYS A 32 -9.81 -13.92 7.97
N ASN A 33 -8.75 -14.72 7.89
CA ASN A 33 -8.70 -15.96 7.12
C ASN A 33 -9.20 -15.79 5.67
N LEU A 34 -8.71 -14.74 4.99
CA LEU A 34 -9.12 -14.36 3.65
C LEU A 34 -8.07 -14.77 2.60
N LEU A 35 -8.55 -15.12 1.41
CA LEU A 35 -7.70 -15.31 0.24
C LEU A 35 -7.27 -13.95 -0.34
N ASN A 36 -6.11 -13.92 -1.00
CA ASN A 36 -5.67 -12.74 -1.71
C ASN A 36 -6.45 -12.56 -3.02
N THR A 37 -7.52 -11.78 -2.98
CA THR A 37 -8.36 -11.44 -4.14
C THR A 37 -8.36 -9.93 -4.38
N GLU A 38 -8.75 -9.50 -5.59
CA GLU A 38 -8.90 -8.08 -5.90
C GLU A 38 -9.87 -7.38 -4.94
N ILE A 39 -11.01 -8.01 -4.64
CA ILE A 39 -12.01 -7.48 -3.71
C ILE A 39 -11.41 -7.29 -2.31
N ASN A 40 -10.63 -8.25 -1.82
CA ASN A 40 -10.00 -8.14 -0.51
C ASN A 40 -8.90 -7.07 -0.46
N ARG A 41 -8.19 -6.81 -1.58
CA ARG A 41 -7.28 -5.67 -1.70
C ARG A 41 -8.04 -4.33 -1.60
N MET A 42 -9.19 -4.21 -2.26
CA MET A 42 -10.03 -3.00 -2.18
C MET A 42 -10.55 -2.77 -0.76
N ILE A 43 -11.12 -3.80 -0.13
CA ILE A 43 -11.63 -3.73 1.26
C ILE A 43 -10.51 -3.35 2.23
N PHE A 44 -9.32 -3.92 2.06
CA PHE A 44 -8.17 -3.56 2.89
C PHE A 44 -7.80 -2.09 2.73
N VAL A 45 -7.66 -1.57 1.50
CA VAL A 45 -7.25 -0.18 1.28
C VAL A 45 -8.26 0.80 1.88
N GLU A 46 -9.56 0.54 1.73
CA GLU A 46 -10.62 1.36 2.32
C GLU A 46 -10.51 1.38 3.86
N ASN A 47 -10.37 0.21 4.49
CA ASN A 47 -10.22 0.08 5.93
C ASN A 47 -8.91 0.68 6.45
N TYR A 48 -7.82 0.52 5.69
CA TYR A 48 -6.49 1.01 6.03
C TYR A 48 -6.46 2.54 6.06
N ILE A 49 -7.03 3.21 5.06
CA ILE A 49 -7.15 4.68 5.04
C ILE A 49 -8.03 5.18 6.19
N ASN A 50 -9.18 4.53 6.41
CA ASN A 50 -10.09 4.87 7.51
C ASN A 50 -9.41 4.70 8.88
N SER A 51 -8.63 3.63 9.07
CA SER A 51 -7.90 3.35 10.32
C SER A 51 -6.83 4.39 10.64
N LEU A 52 -6.19 4.97 9.62
CA LEU A 52 -5.19 6.01 9.78
C LEU A 52 -5.81 7.38 10.08
N LYS A 53 -7.15 7.48 10.11
CA LYS A 53 -7.91 8.74 10.25
C LYS A 53 -7.45 9.82 9.28
N LEU A 54 -6.91 9.41 8.13
CA LEU A 54 -6.44 10.31 7.11
C LEU A 54 -7.66 10.75 6.29
N ASN A 55 -8.36 11.78 6.77
CA ASN A 55 -9.42 12.50 6.03
C ASN A 55 -8.95 13.14 4.70
N ILE A 56 -7.73 12.84 4.25
CA ILE A 56 -6.96 13.57 3.24
C ILE A 56 -6.57 12.67 2.06
N TYR A 57 -6.86 11.37 2.09
CA TYR A 57 -6.60 10.49 0.95
C TYR A 57 -7.78 10.60 -0.01
N ASP A 58 -7.59 11.40 -1.04
CA ASP A 58 -8.48 11.49 -2.20
C ASP A 58 -8.58 10.14 -2.94
N GLU A 59 -9.60 9.99 -3.79
CA GLU A 59 -9.83 8.80 -4.61
C GLU A 59 -8.60 8.41 -5.45
N PHE A 60 -7.79 9.40 -5.84
CA PHE A 60 -6.52 9.16 -6.53
C PHE A 60 -5.54 8.33 -5.68
N SER A 61 -5.37 8.71 -4.41
CA SER A 61 -4.46 8.00 -3.50
C SER A 61 -4.95 6.59 -3.16
N LYS A 62 -6.28 6.38 -3.07
CA LYS A 62 -6.89 5.04 -2.97
C LYS A 62 -6.52 4.16 -4.15
N HIS A 63 -6.73 4.67 -5.37
CA HIS A 63 -6.41 3.95 -6.60
C HIS A 63 -4.92 3.61 -6.70
N GLN A 64 -4.03 4.50 -6.26
CA GLN A 64 -2.60 4.23 -6.26
C GLN A 64 -2.23 3.08 -5.31
N LEU A 65 -2.81 3.02 -4.10
CA LEU A 65 -2.57 1.92 -3.16
C LEU A 65 -3.08 0.57 -3.68
N ILE A 66 -4.26 0.56 -4.30
CA ILE A 66 -4.81 -0.65 -4.95
C ILE A 66 -3.88 -1.10 -6.09
N LYS A 67 -3.41 -0.16 -6.91
CA LYS A 67 -2.49 -0.45 -8.00
C LYS A 67 -1.16 -1.02 -7.51
N ASP A 68 -0.61 -0.46 -6.43
CA ASP A 68 0.64 -0.93 -5.83
C ASP A 68 0.50 -2.36 -5.29
N LEU A 69 -0.63 -2.68 -4.63
CA LEU A 69 -0.95 -4.04 -4.22
C LEU A 69 -1.15 -4.97 -5.41
N ASN A 70 -1.85 -4.55 -6.46
CA ASN A 70 -2.06 -5.36 -7.67
C ASN A 70 -0.74 -5.65 -8.40
N ILE A 71 0.21 -4.71 -8.42
CA ILE A 71 1.54 -4.94 -9.02
C ILE A 71 2.31 -5.99 -8.21
N PHE A 72 2.24 -5.93 -6.89
CA PHE A 72 2.96 -6.86 -6.01
C PHE A 72 2.36 -8.26 -6.02
N TYR A 73 1.03 -8.36 -6.00
CA TYR A 73 0.28 -9.61 -5.94
C TYR A 73 -0.19 -10.09 -7.31
N ARG A 74 0.49 -9.67 -8.39
CA ARG A 74 0.25 -10.23 -9.72
C ARG A 74 0.22 -11.75 -9.62
N GLU A 75 -0.95 -12.32 -9.89
CA GLU A 75 -1.04 -13.70 -10.42
C GLU A 75 -0.34 -13.75 -11.78
#